data_AF-A0AAN1BLN6-F1
#
_entry.id   AF-A0AAN1BLN6-F1
#
_cell.length_a   1.000
_cell.length_b   1.000
_cell.length_c   1.000
_cell.angle_alpha   90.00
_cell.angle_beta   90.00
_cell.angle_gamma   90.00
#
_symmetry.space_group_name_H-M   'P 1'
#
loop_
_entity.id
_entity.type
_entity.pdbx_description
1 polymer ?
#
loop_
_entity_poly.entity_id
_entity_poly.type
_entity_poly.pdbx_seq_one_letter_code
_entity_poly.pdbx_strand_id
1 'polypeptide(L)'
;MVHALLVCLGSLRSQWRNGFKRLPHKPQDGRLPLPLRTLLVAAVLTLSPPAMTFGWDGVDSNSGGAVEIGKGNLVRSGQTVEVYDYEAGEYRDVDVESIRRSGSSVEVEVYDNESGEYRTFEMDD
;
A
#
# COMPACT_ATOMS: atom_id res chain seq x y z
N MET A 1 30.92 -54.95 -5.62
CA MET A 1 30.35 -55.13 -4.26
C MET A 1 28.83 -55.14 -4.42
N VAL A 2 28.18 -56.29 -4.69
CA VAL A 2 27.80 -57.35 -3.71
C VAL A 2 27.00 -56.71 -2.55
N HIS A 3 25.67 -56.73 -2.62
CA HIS A 3 24.75 -57.73 -2.01
C HIS A 3 24.87 -57.87 -0.47
N ALA A 4 23.83 -57.46 0.26
CA ALA A 4 23.17 -58.21 1.36
C ALA A 4 22.04 -57.35 1.96
N LEU A 5 20.74 -57.68 1.87
CA LEU A 5 20.00 -58.73 2.60
C LEU A 5 20.15 -58.63 4.13
N LEU A 6 19.18 -58.85 5.02
CA LEU A 6 17.73 -59.14 5.01
C LEU A 6 17.38 -59.40 6.49
N VAL A 7 16.08 -59.34 6.84
CA VAL A 7 15.43 -60.10 7.95
C VAL A 7 15.78 -59.75 9.40
N CYS A 8 14.78 -59.18 10.08
CA CYS A 8 14.26 -59.76 11.33
C CYS A 8 12.77 -60.11 11.12
N LEU A 9 12.51 -61.30 10.58
CA LEU A 9 11.32 -62.11 10.90
C LEU A 9 11.41 -62.35 12.42
N GLY A 10 10.36 -62.32 13.23
CA GLY A 10 8.96 -62.65 13.01
C GLY A 10 8.44 -63.20 14.36
N SER A 11 7.13 -63.24 14.50
CA SER A 11 6.41 -63.92 15.59
C SER A 11 6.26 -63.15 16.91
N LEU A 12 5.20 -62.33 16.98
CA LEU A 12 4.27 -62.45 18.10
C LEU A 12 2.83 -62.20 17.61
N ARG A 13 2.35 -63.11 16.75
CA ARG A 13 0.91 -63.40 16.69
C ARG A 13 0.60 -64.19 17.95
N SER A 14 -0.09 -63.59 18.92
CA SER A 14 -1.40 -64.08 19.34
C SER A 14 -1.93 -63.29 20.52
N GLN A 15 -3.18 -62.85 20.37
CA GLN A 15 -4.21 -62.96 21.41
C GLN A 15 -4.29 -61.85 22.45
N TRP A 16 -5.03 -60.80 22.08
CA TRP A 16 -6.06 -60.17 22.93
C TRP A 16 -6.97 -59.35 21.99
N ARG A 17 -7.97 -59.95 21.33
CA ARG A 17 -9.35 -60.14 21.81
C ARG A 17 -9.84 -59.03 22.74
N ASN A 18 -10.75 -58.23 22.18
CA ASN A 18 -11.82 -57.47 22.84
C ASN A 18 -11.45 -56.05 23.33
N GLY A 19 -12.12 -55.06 22.72
CA GLY A 19 -12.41 -53.81 23.40
C GLY A 19 -11.71 -52.57 22.88
N PHE A 20 -11.60 -52.38 21.56
CA PHE A 20 -11.42 -51.02 21.03
C PHE A 20 -12.74 -50.27 21.19
N LYS A 21 -12.96 -49.71 22.39
CA LYS A 21 -14.02 -48.72 22.62
C LYS A 21 -13.76 -47.61 21.62
N ARG A 22 -14.72 -47.40 20.70
CA ARG A 22 -14.70 -46.26 19.79
C ARG A 22 -14.50 -45.00 20.65
N LEU A 23 -13.45 -44.24 20.37
CA LEU A 23 -13.35 -42.88 20.90
C LEU A 23 -14.62 -42.15 20.44
N PRO A 24 -15.34 -41.44 21.33
CA PRO A 24 -16.42 -40.59 20.89
C PRO A 24 -15.81 -39.53 19.96
N HIS A 25 -16.20 -39.55 18.69
CA HIS A 25 -15.91 -38.44 17.80
C HIS A 25 -16.62 -37.23 18.41
N LYS A 26 -15.85 -36.27 18.92
CA LYS A 26 -16.41 -35.00 19.36
C LYS A 26 -17.14 -34.40 18.15
N PRO A 27 -18.43 -34.01 18.28
CA PRO A 27 -19.10 -33.26 17.24
C PRO A 27 -18.25 -32.02 16.97
N GLN A 28 -17.98 -31.71 15.70
CA GLN A 28 -17.52 -30.37 15.38
C GLN A 28 -18.65 -29.43 15.82
N ASP A 29 -18.39 -28.63 16.85
CA ASP A 29 -19.35 -27.66 17.35
C ASP A 29 -19.79 -26.79 16.16
N GLY A 30 -21.03 -27.01 15.74
CA GLY A 30 -21.65 -26.42 14.56
C GLY A 30 -21.95 -24.95 14.77
N ARG A 31 -20.92 -24.12 14.96
CA ARG A 31 -21.04 -22.71 14.62
C ARG A 31 -21.19 -22.64 13.11
N LEU A 32 -22.44 -22.44 12.68
CA LEU A 32 -22.78 -22.20 11.28
C LEU A 32 -21.83 -21.14 10.70
N PRO A 33 -21.36 -21.29 9.45
CA PRO A 33 -20.70 -20.19 8.77
C PRO A 33 -21.63 -18.97 8.86
N LEU A 34 -21.04 -17.79 9.11
CA LEU A 34 -21.76 -16.52 9.23
C LEU A 34 -22.89 -16.46 8.20
N PRO A 35 -24.11 -16.00 8.56
CA PRO A 35 -25.25 -16.12 7.65
C PRO A 35 -24.90 -15.46 6.31
N LEU A 36 -25.37 -16.00 5.18
CA LEU A 36 -25.02 -15.56 3.82
C LEU A 36 -25.15 -14.03 3.62
N ARG A 37 -26.08 -13.41 4.35
CA ARG A 37 -26.25 -11.96 4.42
C ARG A 37 -25.07 -11.23 5.09
N THR A 38 -24.52 -11.80 6.16
CA THR A 38 -23.30 -11.33 6.83
C THR A 38 -22.06 -11.59 6.00
N LEU A 39 -21.98 -12.70 5.26
CA LEU A 39 -20.91 -12.94 4.29
C LEU A 39 -20.95 -11.94 3.11
N LEU A 40 -22.14 -11.59 2.62
CA LEU A 40 -22.32 -10.57 1.57
C LEU A 40 -21.95 -9.16 2.06
N VAL A 41 -22.34 -8.78 3.29
CA VAL A 41 -21.94 -7.48 3.86
C VAL A 41 -20.43 -7.41 4.12
N ALA A 42 -19.81 -8.51 4.57
CA ALA A 42 -18.36 -8.58 4.76
C ALA A 42 -17.59 -8.49 3.43
N ALA A 43 -18.10 -9.08 2.34
CA ALA A 43 -17.48 -9.04 1.01
C ALA A 43 -17.57 -7.65 0.33
N VAL A 44 -18.60 -6.86 0.63
CA VAL A 44 -18.78 -5.51 0.05
C VAL A 44 -17.87 -4.47 0.71
N LEU A 45 -17.54 -4.63 1.99
CA LEU A 45 -16.68 -3.70 2.74
C LEU A 45 -15.19 -3.77 2.38
N THR A 46 -14.72 -4.86 1.76
CA THR A 46 -13.32 -5.02 1.35
C THR A 46 -13.02 -4.50 -0.05
N LEU A 47 -14.05 -4.12 -0.82
CA LEU A 47 -13.92 -3.72 -2.22
C LEU A 47 -13.88 -2.19 -2.40
N SER A 48 -13.20 -1.47 -1.50
CA SER A 48 -12.89 -0.07 -1.78
C SER A 48 -11.68 -0.03 -2.73
N PRO A 49 -11.82 0.50 -3.96
CA PRO A 49 -10.65 0.77 -4.78
C PRO A 49 -9.73 1.76 -4.02
N PRO A 50 -8.40 1.62 -4.14
CA PRO A 50 -7.49 2.61 -3.58
C PRO A 50 -7.78 3.96 -4.24
N ALA A 51 -7.98 5.00 -3.43
CA ALA A 51 -8.05 6.35 -3.95
C ALA A 51 -6.68 6.68 -4.55
N MET A 52 -6.61 6.80 -5.87
CA MET A 52 -5.41 7.32 -6.52
C MET A 52 -5.36 8.81 -6.22
N THR A 53 -4.62 9.19 -5.18
CA THR A 53 -4.18 10.57 -5.02
C THR A 53 -3.22 10.83 -6.19
N PHE A 54 -3.45 11.86 -6.98
CA PHE A 54 -2.51 12.31 -8.01
C PHE A 54 -1.57 13.34 -7.38
N GLY A 55 -0.32 13.36 -7.84
CA GLY A 55 0.60 14.44 -7.50
C GLY A 55 0.14 15.69 -8.24
N TRP A 56 0.76 16.82 -7.94
CA TRP A 56 0.64 17.98 -8.81
C TRP A 56 1.89 18.05 -9.64
N ASP A 57 1.75 17.74 -10.93
CA ASP A 57 2.82 17.85 -11.92
C ASP A 57 2.81 19.29 -12.48
N GLY A 58 3.98 19.81 -12.83
CA GLY A 58 4.08 21.16 -13.37
C GLY A 58 5.47 21.51 -13.89
N VAL A 59 5.67 22.80 -14.14
CA VAL A 59 6.96 23.37 -14.57
C VAL A 59 7.33 24.59 -13.76
N ASP A 60 8.62 24.79 -13.51
CA ASP A 60 9.15 26.06 -13.06
C ASP A 60 9.06 27.09 -14.20
N SER A 61 8.39 28.22 -13.97
CA SER A 61 8.15 29.22 -15.02
C SER A 61 9.41 29.96 -15.47
N ASN A 62 10.47 29.98 -14.65
CA ASN A 62 11.72 30.64 -14.95
C ASN A 62 12.69 29.70 -15.68
N SER A 63 12.91 28.47 -15.17
CA SER A 63 13.83 27.52 -15.80
C SER A 63 13.20 26.66 -16.89
N GLY A 64 11.87 26.47 -16.85
CA GLY A 64 11.16 25.49 -17.67
C GLY A 64 11.36 24.03 -17.22
N GLY A 65 12.07 23.81 -16.12
CA GLY A 65 12.31 22.50 -15.54
C GLY A 65 11.02 21.90 -14.99
N ALA A 66 10.85 20.59 -15.15
CA ALA A 66 9.69 19.89 -14.59
C ALA A 66 9.79 19.85 -13.05
N VAL A 67 8.64 19.97 -12.39
CA VAL A 67 8.50 19.86 -10.94
C VAL A 67 7.31 18.96 -10.59
N GLU A 68 7.42 18.22 -9.49
CA GLU A 68 6.31 17.43 -8.94
C GLU A 68 6.12 17.75 -7.45
N ILE A 69 4.89 18.07 -7.05
CA ILE A 69 4.48 18.03 -5.65
C ILE A 69 3.86 16.67 -5.39
N GLY A 70 4.51 15.87 -4.54
CA GLY A 70 4.14 14.49 -4.31
C GLY A 70 2.70 14.29 -3.84
N LYS A 71 2.16 13.12 -4.18
CA LYS A 71 0.81 12.66 -3.80
C LYS A 71 0.55 12.78 -2.30
N GLY A 72 -0.60 13.34 -1.93
CA GLY A 72 -1.03 13.44 -0.53
C GLY A 72 -0.57 14.70 0.19
N ASN A 73 0.20 15.56 -0.46
CA ASN A 73 0.50 16.90 0.05
C ASN A 73 -0.72 17.82 -0.10
N LEU A 74 -1.07 18.51 0.98
CA LEU A 74 -2.13 19.51 0.98
C LEU A 74 -1.51 20.87 0.65
N VAL A 75 -1.56 21.27 -0.62
CA VAL A 75 -1.00 22.55 -1.09
C VAL A 75 -1.90 23.71 -0.66
N ARG A 76 -1.38 24.59 0.20
CA ARG A 76 -2.07 25.80 0.71
C ARG A 76 -1.06 26.89 1.04
N SER A 77 -1.43 28.15 0.79
CA SER A 77 -0.65 29.31 1.25
C SER A 77 -0.33 29.22 2.75
N GLY A 78 0.92 29.54 3.10
CA GLY A 78 1.47 29.45 4.45
C GLY A 78 1.83 28.04 4.91
N GLN A 79 1.94 27.07 3.99
CA GLN A 79 2.42 25.72 4.30
C GLN A 79 3.71 25.43 3.57
N THR A 80 4.62 24.76 4.26
CA THR A 80 5.79 24.12 3.66
C THR A 80 5.35 22.84 2.97
N VAL A 81 5.81 22.63 1.74
CA VAL A 81 5.58 21.42 0.96
C VAL A 81 6.89 20.93 0.36
N GLU A 82 7.02 19.60 0.22
CA GLU A 82 8.15 18.98 -0.46
C GLU A 82 7.86 18.92 -1.97
N VAL A 83 8.81 19.40 -2.77
CA VAL A 83 8.75 19.45 -4.23
C VAL A 83 9.95 18.72 -4.81
N TYR A 84 9.73 17.84 -5.78
CA TYR A 84 10.80 17.24 -6.55
C TYR A 84 11.14 18.10 -7.76
N ASP A 85 12.37 18.63 -7.82
CA ASP A 85 12.90 19.39 -8.94
C ASP A 85 13.65 18.42 -9.87
N TYR A 86 13.10 18.14 -11.05
CA TYR A 86 13.70 17.17 -11.97
C TYR A 86 14.98 17.67 -12.65
N GLU A 87 15.16 18.99 -12.75
CA GLU A 87 16.38 19.58 -13.31
C GLU A 87 17.56 19.38 -12.36
N ALA A 88 17.31 19.56 -11.06
CA ALA A 88 18.29 19.31 -10.01
C ALA A 88 18.42 17.84 -9.60
N GLY A 89 17.37 17.04 -9.76
CA GLY A 89 17.32 15.64 -9.36
C GLY A 89 17.20 15.42 -7.85
N GLU A 90 16.58 16.36 -7.14
CA GLU A 90 16.43 16.34 -5.68
C GLU A 90 15.08 16.89 -5.21
N TYR A 91 14.72 16.55 -3.97
CA TYR A 91 13.57 17.12 -3.28
C TYR A 91 14.00 18.40 -2.55
N ARG A 92 13.12 19.41 -2.53
CA ARG A 92 13.29 20.65 -1.78
C ARG A 92 12.05 20.99 -0.97
N ASP A 93 12.27 21.52 0.22
CA ASP A 93 11.21 22.09 1.06
C ASP A 93 10.98 23.56 0.68
N VAL A 94 9.77 23.88 0.21
CA VAL A 94 9.38 25.24 -0.20
C VAL A 94 8.16 25.70 0.57
N ASP A 95 8.12 26.99 0.89
CA ASP A 95 6.96 27.61 1.53
C ASP A 95 6.01 28.16 0.48
N VAL A 96 4.75 27.72 0.51
CA VAL A 96 3.74 28.19 -0.44
C VAL A 96 3.29 29.59 -0.04
N GLU A 97 3.49 30.55 -0.92
CA GLU A 97 3.12 31.95 -0.70
C GLU A 97 1.72 32.22 -1.26
N SER A 98 1.49 31.88 -2.53
CA SER A 98 0.21 32.13 -3.19
C SER A 98 -0.17 31.05 -4.20
N ILE A 99 -1.48 30.88 -4.41
CA ILE A 99 -2.04 29.92 -5.37
C ILE A 99 -3.08 30.67 -6.21
N ARG A 100 -2.93 30.67 -7.53
CA ARG A 100 -3.79 31.39 -8.46
C ARG A 100 -4.12 30.50 -9.66
N ARG A 101 -5.40 30.36 -10.00
CA ARG A 101 -5.79 29.66 -11.24
C ARG A 101 -5.77 30.63 -12.42
N SER A 102 -5.11 30.26 -13.51
CA SER A 102 -5.03 31.03 -14.75
C SER A 102 -5.29 30.12 -15.96
N GLY A 103 -6.38 30.34 -16.68
CA GLY A 103 -6.74 29.49 -17.82
C GLY A 103 -6.93 28.03 -17.42
N SER A 104 -6.06 27.15 -17.93
CA SER A 104 -6.05 25.71 -17.66
C SER A 104 -4.91 25.26 -16.73
N SER A 105 -4.23 26.19 -16.07
CA SER A 105 -3.14 25.90 -15.12
C SER A 105 -3.37 26.57 -13.77
N VAL A 106 -2.66 26.06 -12.75
CA VAL A 106 -2.60 26.64 -11.42
C VAL A 106 -1.19 27.14 -11.16
N GLU A 107 -1.05 28.45 -11.02
CA GLU A 107 0.20 29.09 -10.64
C GLU A 107 0.38 29.02 -9.11
N VAL A 108 1.54 28.54 -8.67
CA VAL A 108 1.93 28.47 -7.26
C VAL A 108 3.22 29.27 -7.07
N GLU A 109 3.14 30.38 -6.34
CA GLU A 109 4.33 31.11 -5.90
C GLU A 109 4.85 30.46 -4.62
N VAL A 110 6.15 30.17 -4.59
CA VAL A 110 6.82 29.55 -3.44
C VAL A 110 8.09 30.30 -3.06
N TYR A 111 8.46 30.23 -1.80
CA TYR A 111 9.77 30.61 -1.30
C TYR A 111 10.63 29.35 -1.09
N ASP A 112 11.75 29.27 -1.82
CA ASP A 112 12.70 28.18 -1.69
C ASP A 112 13.68 28.50 -0.55
N ASN A 113 13.59 27.75 0.54
CA ASN A 113 14.37 27.99 1.75
C ASN A 113 15.86 27.67 1.60
N GLU A 114 16.24 26.89 0.59
CA GLU A 114 17.63 26.51 0.35
C GLU A 114 18.37 27.59 -0.46
N SER A 115 17.74 28.10 -1.51
CA SER A 115 18.29 29.17 -2.34
C SER A 115 18.02 30.57 -1.76
N GLY A 116 16.96 30.72 -0.97
CA GLY A 116 16.51 32.01 -0.44
C GLY A 116 15.77 32.87 -1.47
N GLU A 117 15.28 32.26 -2.56
CA GLU A 117 14.64 32.93 -3.69
C GLU A 117 13.15 32.56 -3.83
N TYR A 118 12.38 33.45 -4.46
CA TYR A 118 10.99 33.15 -4.85
C TYR A 118 10.99 32.48 -6.22
N ARG A 119 10.16 31.44 -6.36
CA ARG A 119 9.94 30.70 -7.61
C ARG A 119 8.44 30.64 -7.90
N THR A 120 8.10 30.41 -9.16
CA THR A 120 6.71 30.29 -9.61
C THR A 120 6.56 29.00 -10.39
N PHE A 121 5.69 28.12 -9.91
CA PHE A 121 5.37 26.86 -10.58
C PHE A 121 4.05 26.97 -11.31
N GLU A 122 4.03 26.60 -12.59
CA GLU A 122 2.81 26.43 -13.37
C GLU A 122 2.42 24.96 -13.33
N MET A 123 1.37 24.65 -12.57
CA MET A 123 0.92 23.29 -12.28
C MET A 123 -0.25 22.90 -13.19
N ASP A 124 -0.28 21.63 -13.58
CA ASP A 124 -1.38 21.02 -14.32
C ASP A 124 -2.64 20.91 -13.43
N ASP A 125 -3.80 21.17 -14.02
CA ASP A 125 -5.12 21.17 -13.33
C ASP A 125 -5.91 19.85 -13.43
#